data_AF-A0A673G6D5-F1
#
_entry.id   AF-A0A673G6D5-F1
#
_cell.length_a   1.000
_cell.length_b   1.000
_cell.length_c   1.000
_cell.angle_alpha   90.00
_cell.angle_beta   90.00
_cell.angle_gamma   90.00
#
_symmetry.space_group_name_H-M   'P 1'
#
loop_
_entity.id
_entity.type
_entity.pdbx_description
1 polymer ?
#
loop_
_entity_poly.entity_id
_entity_poly.type
_entity_poly.pdbx_seq_one_letter_code
_entity_poly.pdbx_strand_id
1 'polypeptide(L)' 'MRPQWFDTDKIPFIQMWADDVLWFPLMLQKKKFLGYFKFHGHDVIVEHKLEEVEDV' A
#
# COMPACT_ATOMS: atom_id res chain seq x y z
N MET A 1 -13.86 -11.59 -12.09
CA MET A 1 -13.52 -10.19 -11.74
C MET A 1 -13.54 -9.35 -13.01
N ARG A 2 -14.14 -8.16 -13.00
CA ARG A 2 -14.08 -7.19 -14.10
C ARG A 2 -13.16 -6.04 -13.69
N PRO A 3 -12.27 -5.54 -14.56
CA PRO A 3 -11.49 -4.35 -14.25
C PRO A 3 -12.40 -3.15 -13.93
N GLN A 4 -12.00 -2.33 -12.97
CA GLN A 4 -12.75 -1.16 -12.53
C GLN A 4 -11.78 0.00 -12.26
N TRP A 5 -12.16 1.19 -12.71
CA TRP A 5 -11.46 2.43 -12.39
C TRP A 5 -12.04 3.05 -11.13
N PHE A 6 -11.19 3.68 -10.33
CA PHE A 6 -11.55 4.41 -9.13
C PHE A 6 -10.93 5.80 -9.17
N ASP A 7 -11.67 6.80 -8.69
CA ASP A 7 -11.09 8.10 -8.37
C ASP A 7 -10.09 7.92 -7.22
N THR A 8 -9.06 8.77 -7.15
CA THR A 8 -7.98 8.63 -6.16
C THR A 8 -8.46 8.81 -4.71
N ASP A 9 -9.57 9.51 -4.50
CA ASP A 9 -10.23 9.70 -3.20
C ASP A 9 -11.24 8.57 -2.86
N LYS A 10 -11.50 7.66 -3.80
CA LYS A 10 -12.48 6.56 -3.66
C LYS A 10 -11.84 5.17 -3.78
N ILE A 11 -10.53 5.07 -3.59
CA ILE A 11 -9.81 3.80 -3.61
C ILE A 11 -10.34 2.92 -2.46
N PRO A 12 -10.79 1.68 -2.74
CA PRO A 12 -11.46 0.84 -1.76
C PRO A 12 -10.47 0.07 -0.87
N PHE A 13 -9.65 0.77 -0.08
CA PHE A 13 -8.57 0.15 0.74
C PHE A 13 -9.05 -0.99 1.66
N ILE A 14 -10.29 -0.94 2.14
CA ILE A 14 -10.88 -1.99 2.99
C ILE A 14 -10.98 -3.35 2.25
N GLN A 15 -11.08 -3.33 0.92
CA GLN A 15 -11.16 -4.52 0.08
C GLN A 15 -9.79 -4.90 -0.53
N MET A 16 -8.73 -4.22 -0.12
CA MET A 16 -7.36 -4.39 -0.62
C MET A 16 -6.49 -5.03 0.47
N TRP A 17 -5.23 -5.30 0.15
CA TRP A 17 -4.29 -5.80 1.15
C TRP A 17 -4.04 -4.75 2.24
N ALA A 18 -3.80 -5.20 3.46
CA ALA A 18 -3.66 -4.31 4.62
C ALA A 18 -2.46 -3.36 4.52
N ASP A 19 -1.46 -3.67 3.68
CA ASP A 19 -0.29 -2.82 3.46
C ASP A 19 -0.54 -1.70 2.44
N ASP A 20 -1.49 -1.87 1.52
CA ASP A 20 -1.77 -0.90 0.46
C ASP A 20 -2.12 0.49 1.03
N VAL A 21 -2.85 0.54 2.16
CA VAL A 21 -3.17 1.82 2.83
C VAL A 21 -1.92 2.59 3.29
N LEU A 22 -0.79 1.90 3.48
CA LEU A 22 0.46 2.51 3.96
C LEU A 22 1.32 3.04 2.81
N TRP A 23 1.53 2.25 1.76
CA TRP A 23 2.46 2.61 0.68
C TRP A 23 1.79 3.32 -0.51
N PHE A 24 0.51 3.06 -0.78
CA PHE A 24 -0.20 3.62 -1.94
C PHE A 24 -0.29 5.16 -1.90
N PRO A 25 -0.47 5.83 -0.74
CA PRO A 25 -0.39 7.29 -0.67
C PRO A 25 0.96 7.87 -1.10
N LEU A 26 2.08 7.19 -0.82
CA LEU A 26 3.41 7.61 -1.28
C LEU A 26 3.52 7.51 -2.80
N MET A 27 2.99 6.42 -3.37
CA MET A 27 2.92 6.23 -4.81
C MET A 27 2.09 7.33 -5.49
N LEU A 28 0.93 7.69 -4.93
CA LEU A 28 0.10 8.80 -5.45
C LEU A 28 0.83 10.16 -5.40
N GLN A 29 1.72 10.35 -4.43
CA GLN A 29 2.60 11.53 -4.33
C GLN A 29 3.83 11.46 -5.23
N LYS A 30 3.98 10.40 -6.04
CA LYS A 30 5.14 10.13 -6.91
C LYS A 30 6.47 9.97 -6.15
N LYS A 31 6.40 9.48 -4.91
CA LYS A 31 7.59 9.18 -4.09
C LYS A 31 8.06 7.75 -4.34
N LYS A 32 9.38 7.54 -4.30
CA LYS A 32 9.97 6.19 -4.26
C LYS A 32 10.07 5.75 -2.81
N PHE A 33 9.92 4.45 -2.55
CA PHE A 33 9.98 3.90 -1.20
C PHE A 33 10.42 2.45 -1.21
N LEU A 34 11.01 2.01 -0.11
CA LEU A 34 11.26 0.60 0.20
C LEU A 34 10.34 0.17 1.35
N GLY A 35 9.62 -0.93 1.13
CA GLY A 35 8.65 -1.47 2.07
C GLY A 35 8.99 -2.90 2.50
N TYR A 36 8.85 -3.19 3.79
CA TYR A 36 8.86 -4.53 4.36
C TYR A 36 7.60 -4.71 5.20
N PHE A 37 6.84 -5.76 4.97
CA PHE A 37 5.64 -6.08 5.72
C PHE A 37 5.64 -7.56 6.10
N LYS A 38 5.53 -7.84 7.40
CA LYS A 38 5.42 -9.19 7.95
C LYS A 38 3.97 -9.42 8.35
N PHE A 39 3.37 -10.45 7.77
CA PHE A 39 1.98 -10.80 8.02
C PHE A 39 1.84 -12.01 8.94
N HIS A 40 0.78 -11.99 9.74
CA HIS A 40 0.19 -13.17 10.38
C HIS A 40 -1.14 -13.48 9.70
N GLY A 41 -1.16 -14.53 8.88
CA GLY A 41 -2.27 -14.76 7.96
C GLY A 41 -2.26 -13.77 6.81
N HIS A 42 -3.43 -13.38 6.31
CA HIS A 42 -3.55 -12.42 5.19
C HIS A 42 -3.96 -11.01 5.61
N ASP A 43 -4.51 -10.86 6.82
CA ASP A 43 -5.18 -9.61 7.22
C ASP A 43 -4.41 -8.81 8.27
N VAL A 44 -3.46 -9.44 8.98
CA VAL A 44 -2.79 -8.83 10.14
C VAL A 44 -1.32 -8.59 9.85
N ILE A 45 -0.91 -7.33 9.80
CA ILE A 45 0.50 -6.93 9.76
C ILE A 45 1.04 -6.93 11.19
N VAL A 46 2.05 -7.75 11.47
CA VAL A 46 2.69 -7.87 12.79
C VAL A 46 3.95 -7.03 12.92
N GLU A 47 4.61 -6.72 11.80
CA GLU A 47 5.78 -5.86 11.74
C GLU A 47 5.83 -5.20 10.36
N HIS A 48 6.20 -3.92 10.30
CA HIS A 48 6.46 -3.28 9.01
C HIS A 48 7.54 -2.22 9.11
N LYS A 49 8.20 -1.96 7.98
CA LYS A 49 9.10 -0.84 7.74
C LYS A 49 8.76 -0.23 6.39
N LEU A 50 8.62 1.09 6.34
CA LEU A 50 8.34 1.81 5.11
C LEU A 50 9.16 3.09 5.12
N GLU A 51 10.10 3.18 4.19
CA GLU A 51 11.09 4.26 4.11
C GLU A 51 11.03 4.90 2.72
N GLU A 52 10.86 6.22 2.68
CA GLU A 52 11.00 7.00 1.45
C GLU A 52 12.49 7.05 1.06
N VAL A 53 12.78 6.85 -0.22
CA VAL A 53 14.14 6.82 -0.76
C VAL A 53 14.23 7.69 -2.00
N GLU A 54 15.43 8.18 -2.31
CA GLU A 54 15.68 8.94 -3.55
C GLU A 54 15.91 8.00 -4.76
N ASP A 55 16.34 6.77 -4.49
CA ASP A 55 16.60 5.73 -5.51
C ASP A 55 16.28 4.32 -5.00
N VAL A 56 15.93 3.40 -5.91
CA VAL A 56 15.43 2.05 -5.61
C VAL A 56 16.48 0.99 -5.90
#